data_AF-A0A3C0ZUT8-F1
#
_entry.id   AF-A0A3C0ZUT8-F1
#
_cell.length_a   1.000
_cell.length_b   1.000
_cell.length_c   1.000
_cell.angle_alpha   90.00
_cell.angle_beta   90.00
_cell.angle_gamma   90.00
#
_symmetry.space_group_name_H-M   'P 1'
#
loop_
_entity.id
_entity.type
_entity.pdbx_description
1 polymer ?
#
loop_
_entity_poly.entity_id
_entity_poly.type
_entity_poly.pdbx_seq_one_letter_code
_entity_poly.pdbx_strand_id
1 'polypeptide(L)' 'ALITSPGVEDLMLICDRILVLYQGRITEEFARKEFSEEDIYRAMQGETIHRKETAS' A
#
# COMPACT_ATOMS: atom_id res chain seq x y z
N ALA A 1 -10.75 11.10 6.96
CA ALA A 1 -9.85 12.14 6.42
C ALA A 1 -8.88 11.47 5.46
N LEU A 2 -8.39 12.19 4.43
CA LEU A 2 -7.32 11.70 3.55
C LEU A 2 -6.00 12.31 4.04
N ILE A 3 -4.98 11.47 4.26
CA ILE A 3 -3.68 11.87 4.79
C ILE A 3 -2.59 11.23 3.93
N THR A 4 -1.50 11.96 3.70
CA THR A 4 -0.29 11.47 3.03
C THR A 4 0.92 11.82 3.88
N SER A 5 1.85 10.87 4.05
CA SER A 5 3.13 11.09 4.73
C SER A 5 4.26 10.50 3.86
N PRO A 6 5.48 11.07 3.88
CA PRO A 6 6.66 10.42 3.31
C PRO A 6 7.09 9.15 4.09
N GLY A 7 6.68 9.00 5.36
CA GLY A 7 6.99 7.86 6.20
C GLY A 7 5.81 6.89 6.34
N VAL A 8 6.02 5.61 6.05
CA VAL A 8 4.99 4.55 6.19
C VAL A 8 4.61 4.34 7.66
N GLU A 9 5.59 4.46 8.57
CA GLU A 9 5.41 4.33 10.02
C GLU A 9 4.33 5.27 10.57
N ASP A 10 4.34 6.54 10.14
CA ASP A 10 3.35 7.54 10.54
C ASP A 10 1.94 7.15 10.08
N LEU A 11 1.82 6.65 8.84
CA LEU A 11 0.55 6.21 8.28
C LEU A 11 0.02 5.00 9.04
N MET A 12 0.88 4.03 9.36
CA MET A 12 0.49 2.86 10.15
C MET A 12 0.00 3.24 11.55
N LEU A 13 0.60 4.28 12.16
CA LEU A 13 0.21 4.75 13.49
C LEU A 13 -1.23 5.29 13.49
N ILE A 14 -1.59 6.13 12.50
CA ILE A 14 -2.82 6.94 12.54
C ILE A 14 -3.95 6.46 11.63
N CYS A 15 -3.67 5.62 10.62
CA CYS A 15 -4.67 5.23 9.62
C CYS A 15 -5.36 3.90 9.96
N ASP A 16 -6.65 3.80 9.61
CA ASP A 16 -7.39 2.53 9.66
C ASP A 16 -7.20 1.70 8.37
N ARG A 17 -6.92 2.38 7.25
CA ARG A 17 -6.72 1.80 5.91
C ARG A 17 -5.64 2.58 5.16
N ILE A 18 -4.84 1.89 4.37
CA ILE A 18 -3.83 2.46 3.47
C ILE A 18 -4.12 2.00 2.05
N LEU A 19 -4.21 2.95 1.12
CA LEU A 19 -4.37 2.70 -0.32
C LEU A 19 -3.06 3.04 -1.02
N VAL A 20 -2.56 2.13 -1.85
CA VAL A 20 -1.33 2.36 -2.62
C VAL A 20 -1.68 2.72 -4.05
N LEU A 21 -1.31 3.94 -4.44
CA LEU A 21 -1.43 4.44 -5.80
C LEU A 21 -0.10 4.27 -6.53
N TYR A 22 -0.12 3.57 -7.65
CA TYR A 22 1.05 3.39 -8.53
C TYR A 22 0.62 3.56 -9.99
N GLN A 23 1.36 4.38 -10.75
CA GLN A 23 1.05 4.71 -12.15
C GLN A 23 -0.42 5.11 -12.40
N GLY A 24 -0.98 5.91 -11.50
CA GLY A 24 -2.35 6.44 -11.62
C GLY A 24 -3.46 5.42 -11.32
N ARG A 25 -3.12 4.25 -10.74
CA ARG A 25 -4.09 3.22 -10.34
C ARG A 25 -3.89 2.83 -8.88
N ILE A 26 -4.99 2.56 -8.19
CA ILE A 26 -4.93 1.91 -6.87
C ILE A 26 -4.56 0.45 -7.13
N THR A 27 -3.40 0.03 -6.64
CA THR A 27 -2.85 -1.30 -6.90
C THR A 27 -3.06 -2.23 -5.73
N GLU A 28 -3.02 -1.68 -4.51
CA GLU A 28 -3.24 -2.43 -3.27
C GLU A 28 -4.02 -1.61 -2.25
N GLU A 29 -4.68 -2.34 -1.36
CA GLU A 29 -5.37 -1.83 -0.18
C GLU A 29 -4.99 -2.69 1.01
N PHE A 30 -4.64 -2.03 2.12
CA PHE A 30 -4.37 -2.68 3.40
C PHE A 30 -5.37 -2.18 4.44
N ALA A 31 -6.05 -3.10 5.12
CA ALA A 31 -6.70 -2.80 6.39
C ALA A 31 -5.67 -2.79 7.51
N ARG A 32 -5.96 -2.10 8.63
CA ARG A 32 -5.03 -1.98 9.78
C ARG A 32 -4.42 -3.31 10.26
N LYS A 33 -5.18 -4.40 10.23
CA LYS A 33 -4.73 -5.74 10.64
C LYS A 33 -3.73 -6.39 9.67
N GLU A 34 -3.59 -5.84 8.47
CA GLU A 34 -2.75 -6.30 7.36
C GLU A 34 -1.51 -5.40 7.20
N PHE A 35 -1.36 -4.38 8.05
CA PHE A 35 -0.24 -3.46 7.97
C PHE A 35 1.07 -4.20 8.22
N SER A 36 1.92 -4.16 7.21
CA SER A 36 3.28 -4.65 7.20
C SER A 36 4.09 -3.61 6.45
N GLU A 37 5.08 -3.02 7.13
CA GLU A 37 5.89 -1.97 6.55
C GLU A 37 6.58 -2.45 5.26
N GLU A 38 7.12 -3.68 5.29
CA GLU A 38 7.70 -4.33 4.13
C GLU A 38 6.69 -4.43 2.97
N ASP A 39 5.50 -5.00 3.21
CA ASP A 39 4.50 -5.20 2.15
C ASP A 39 4.00 -3.87 1.56
N ILE A 40 3.85 -2.84 2.40
CA ILE A 40 3.44 -1.50 1.95
C ILE A 40 4.54 -0.89 1.06
N TYR A 41 5.82 -0.97 1.46
CA TYR A 41 6.91 -0.49 0.60
C TYR A 41 7.03 -1.26 -0.71
N ARG A 42 6.86 -2.58 -0.69
CA ARG A 42 6.86 -3.40 -1.90
C ARG A 42 5.71 -3.02 -2.84
N ALA A 43 4.52 -2.76 -2.29
CA ALA A 43 3.39 -2.27 -3.08
C ALA A 43 3.67 -0.87 -3.66
N MET A 44 4.28 0.04 -2.89
CA MET A 44 4.67 1.38 -3.36
C MET A 44 5.69 1.34 -4.50
N GLN A 45 6.54 0.32 -4.55
CA GLN A 45 7.49 0.07 -5.64
C GLN A 45 6.85 -0.60 -6.87
N GLY A 46 5.58 -1.03 -6.78
CA GLY A 46 4.84 -1.70 -7.85
C GLY A 46 5.08 -3.20 -7.95
N GLU A 47 5.69 -3.84 -6.93
CA GLU A 47 6.02 -5.27 -6.96
C GLU A 47 4.77 -6.17 -6.96
N THR A 48 3.66 -5.69 -6.40
CA THR A 48 2.38 -6.43 -6.37
C THR A 48 1.68 -6.52 -7.73
N ILE A 49 2.01 -5.63 -8.69
CA ILE A 49 1.47 -5.67 -10.05
C ILE A 49 1.98 -6.93 -10.78
N HIS A 50 3.25 -7.29 -10.57
CA HIS A 50 3.85 -8.48 -11.17
C HIS A 50 3.21 -9.79 -10.70
N ARG A 51 2.58 -9.80 -9.51
CA ARG A 51 1.92 -11.00 -8.97
C ARG A 51 0.51 -11.24 -9.51
N LYS A 52 -0.20 -10.19 -9.93
CA LYS A 52 -1.57 -10.31 -10.49
C LYS A 52 -1.58 -10.68 -11.98
N GLU A 53 -0.55 -10.31 -12.74
CA GLU A 53 -0.48 -10.63 -14.18
C GLU A 53 -0.10 -12.10 -14.47
N THR A 54 0.57 -12.79 -13.55
CA THR A 54 0.91 -14.22 -13.74
C THR A 54 -0.21 -15.19 -13.30
N ALA A 55 -1.29 -14.67 -12.72
CA ALA A 55 -2.43 -15.45 -12.23
C ALA A 55 -3.66 -15.39 -13.15
N SER A 56 -3.50 -14.94 -14.41
CA SER A 56 -4.57 -14.90 -15.42
C SER A 56 -4.25 -15.70 -16.66
#